data_AF-A0A1I4S4P9-F1
#
_entry.id   AF-A0A1I4S4P9-F1
#
_cell.length_a   1.000
_cell.length_b   1.000
_cell.length_c   1.000
_cell.angle_alpha   90.00
_cell.angle_beta   90.00
_cell.angle_gamma   90.00
#
_symmetry.space_group_name_H-M   'P 1'
#
loop_
_entity.id
_entity.type
_entity.pdbx_description
1 polymer ?
#
loop_
_entity_poly.entity_id
_entity_poly.type
_entity_poly.pdbx_seq_one_letter_code
_entity_poly.pdbx_strand_id
1 'polypeptide(L)'
;MSILSPEFLIKGIRDLFNQFLRFLYEGGIDEYEDDSEYAPKGCVSFLTIHQSKGLEFPVVICGSLEAVPRKQHTALDELLENGNYLSKPSFEPFEHTKFFDFRRLFYTAFSRAQNLLVLAAQEHKRWGRSPSKYFEEYFYGVPSWQESAFNIGAIKFEQVKEINLKNEYSFTSHITLYENCAEQYRFFKELEFAPIRVSPILFGTLVHNTIEEIHKAVLRGDEQTISVDSIRAWFDLNYAILSKRERVYLAQSSQMAALQHVLRYYEREGSNWDRIKEAEIEISLVKDQYILKGSVDLIRGEHGTVEIIDFKSEKKPDMEKDQDRINQYQHQLEVYAYLVEERTGLNVSRMHLYYTGEDDGNPYVSFSKDDRAIINTIARFDDIVTRIEQQDYRMDARPAKLCQNCDMRAYCDNKNWQFRK
;
A
#
# COMPACT_ATOMS: atom_id res chain seq x y z
N MET A 1 3.58 1.17 37.05
CA MET A 1 4.23 2.49 36.92
C MET A 1 5.74 2.36 37.06
N SER A 2 6.43 1.84 36.05
CA SER A 2 7.91 1.71 36.06
C SER A 2 8.50 2.05 34.69
N ILE A 3 7.94 3.06 34.03
CA ILE A 3 8.32 3.48 32.67
C ILE A 3 9.34 4.64 32.70
N LEU A 4 9.59 5.23 33.88
CA LEU A 4 10.48 6.38 34.07
C LEU A 4 11.65 6.00 34.98
N SER A 5 12.50 5.06 34.56
CA SER A 5 13.84 4.97 35.16
C SER A 5 14.70 6.13 34.63
N PRO A 6 15.71 6.60 35.39
CA PRO A 6 16.60 7.67 34.94
C PRO A 6 17.25 7.38 33.58
N GLU A 7 17.58 6.12 33.31
CA GLU A 7 18.16 5.67 32.04
C GLU A 7 17.17 5.78 30.87
N PHE A 8 15.92 5.36 31.06
CA PHE A 8 14.87 5.51 30.04
C PHE A 8 14.50 6.98 29.80
N LEU A 9 14.56 7.82 30.83
CA LEU A 9 14.33 9.26 30.71
C LEU A 9 15.44 9.93 29.88
N ILE A 10 16.70 9.64 30.21
CA ILE A 10 17.86 10.19 29.47
C ILE A 10 17.83 9.72 28.01
N LYS A 11 17.54 8.43 27.78
CA LYS A 11 17.40 7.89 26.42
C LYS A 11 16.25 8.57 25.67
N GLY A 12 15.07 8.68 26.29
CA GLY A 12 13.91 9.32 25.66
C GLY A 12 14.13 10.79 25.31
N ILE A 13 14.80 11.54 26.20
CA ILE A 13 15.19 12.93 25.91
C ILE A 13 16.20 12.97 24.75
N ARG A 14 17.18 12.08 24.74
CA ARG A 14 18.17 12.04 23.66
C ARG A 14 17.54 11.67 22.32
N ASP A 15 16.64 10.69 22.30
CA ASP A 15 15.94 10.26 21.09
C ASP A 15 15.00 11.38 20.59
N LEU A 16 14.31 12.08 21.49
CA LEU A 16 13.48 13.23 21.13
C LEU A 16 14.30 14.39 20.52
N PHE A 17 15.34 14.85 21.21
CA PHE A 17 16.06 16.06 20.78
C PHE A 17 17.08 15.79 19.66
N ASN A 18 17.80 14.66 19.71
CA ASN A 18 18.90 14.40 18.78
C ASN A 18 18.50 13.56 17.57
N GLN A 19 17.40 12.80 17.66
CA GLN A 19 16.89 12.04 16.52
C GLN A 19 15.62 12.68 15.99
N PHE A 20 14.54 12.74 16.77
CA PHE A 20 13.24 13.16 16.26
C PHE A 20 13.20 14.64 15.82
N LEU A 21 13.59 15.58 16.68
CA LEU A 21 13.60 17.01 16.35
C LEU A 21 14.65 17.35 15.28
N ARG A 22 15.79 16.65 15.29
CA ARG A 22 16.80 16.78 14.25
C ARG A 22 16.28 16.28 12.91
N PHE A 23 15.59 15.14 12.90
CA PHE A 23 14.95 14.55 11.73
C PHE A 23 13.86 15.47 11.18
N LEU A 24 13.03 16.07 12.05
CA LEU A 24 12.07 17.12 11.66
C LEU A 24 12.76 18.34 11.04
N TYR A 25 13.81 18.86 11.68
CA TYR A 25 14.52 20.04 11.21
C TYR A 25 15.27 19.81 9.88
N GLU A 26 15.83 18.62 9.70
CA GLU A 26 16.51 18.20 8.46
C GLU A 26 15.50 17.85 7.34
N GLY A 27 14.19 17.98 7.57
CA GLY A 27 13.13 17.76 6.58
C GLY A 27 12.76 16.29 6.39
N GLY A 28 13.05 15.43 7.37
CA GLY A 28 12.75 13.99 7.33
C GLY A 28 11.27 13.65 7.52
N ILE A 29 10.44 14.63 7.87
CA ILE A 29 8.98 14.49 7.96
C ILE A 29 8.38 15.62 7.14
N ASP A 30 7.83 15.29 5.97
CA ASP A 30 6.97 16.19 5.21
C ASP A 30 5.66 16.42 5.99
N GLU A 31 4.94 17.50 5.67
CA GLU A 31 3.56 17.66 6.18
C GLU A 31 2.76 16.40 5.82
N TYR A 32 1.92 15.91 6.74
CA TYR A 32 1.09 14.73 6.48
C TYR A 32 0.18 15.02 5.29
N GLU A 33 0.43 14.33 4.19
CA GLU A 33 -0.37 14.39 2.98
C GLU A 33 -1.40 13.26 3.04
N ASP A 34 -2.68 13.61 3.14
CA ASP A 34 -3.73 12.62 2.95
C ASP A 34 -3.91 12.43 1.44
N ASP A 35 -3.28 11.37 0.92
CA ASP A 35 -3.34 11.01 -0.51
C ASP A 35 -4.76 10.63 -0.97
N SER A 36 -5.68 10.37 -0.03
CA SER A 36 -7.06 9.97 -0.31
C SER A 36 -8.05 11.15 -0.30
N GLU A 37 -7.80 12.19 0.50
CA GLU A 37 -8.66 13.36 0.64
C GLU A 37 -7.91 14.70 0.42
N TYR A 38 -7.45 14.99 -0.80
CA TYR A 38 -6.86 16.31 -1.12
C TYR A 38 -7.85 17.49 -1.01
N ALA A 39 -9.17 17.22 -0.99
CA ALA A 39 -10.22 18.25 -0.91
C ALA A 39 -11.45 17.76 -0.12
N PRO A 40 -11.34 17.68 1.22
CA PRO A 40 -12.44 17.23 2.06
C PRO A 40 -13.64 18.19 1.96
N LYS A 41 -14.84 17.61 2.04
CA LYS A 41 -16.09 18.35 1.82
C LYS A 41 -16.26 19.45 2.87
N GLY A 42 -16.47 20.68 2.41
CA GLY A 42 -16.67 21.85 3.28
C GLY A 42 -15.39 22.55 3.73
N CYS A 43 -14.22 22.12 3.25
CA CYS A 43 -12.93 22.72 3.56
C CYS A 43 -12.37 23.53 2.37
N VAL A 44 -11.37 24.37 2.65
CA VAL A 44 -10.53 25.03 1.64
C VAL A 44 -9.19 24.30 1.60
N SER A 45 -8.83 23.71 0.46
CA SER A 45 -7.57 22.99 0.30
C SER A 45 -6.38 23.93 0.15
N PHE A 46 -5.34 23.71 0.94
CA PHE A 46 -4.03 24.32 0.76
C PHE A 46 -3.11 23.26 0.16
N LEU A 47 -2.68 23.47 -1.08
CA LEU A 47 -1.89 22.51 -1.84
C LEU A 47 -0.66 23.19 -2.43
N THR A 48 0.44 22.45 -2.54
CA THR A 48 1.56 22.83 -3.40
C THR A 48 1.14 22.70 -4.87
N ILE A 49 1.87 23.38 -5.77
CA ILE A 49 1.58 23.32 -7.20
C ILE A 49 1.71 21.88 -7.73
N HIS A 50 2.66 21.09 -7.22
CA HIS A 50 2.86 19.70 -7.64
C HIS A 50 1.66 18.82 -7.25
N GLN A 51 1.14 18.96 -6.02
CA GLN A 51 -0.04 18.22 -5.54
C GLN A 51 -1.31 18.59 -6.33
N SER A 52 -1.40 19.82 -6.84
CA SER A 52 -2.57 20.24 -7.63
C SER A 52 -2.67 19.57 -9.02
N LYS A 53 -1.62 18.86 -9.48
CA LYS A 53 -1.55 18.31 -10.82
C LYS A 53 -2.64 17.26 -11.05
N GLY A 54 -3.43 17.45 -12.10
CA GLY A 54 -4.55 16.54 -12.43
C GLY A 54 -5.85 16.87 -11.69
N LEU A 55 -5.82 17.80 -10.74
CA LEU A 55 -7.01 18.33 -10.06
C LEU A 55 -7.52 19.57 -10.78
N GLU A 56 -8.79 19.91 -10.56
CA GLU A 56 -9.42 21.13 -11.03
C GLU A 56 -10.36 21.67 -9.95
N PHE A 57 -10.38 23.00 -9.79
CA PHE A 57 -11.18 23.67 -8.78
C PHE A 57 -11.97 24.83 -9.41
N PRO A 58 -13.21 25.08 -8.96
CA PRO A 58 -13.99 26.24 -9.40
C PRO A 58 -13.24 27.56 -9.19
N VAL A 59 -12.53 27.67 -8.06
CA VAL A 59 -11.72 28.83 -7.68
C VAL A 59 -10.32 28.38 -7.27
N VAL A 60 -9.29 29.04 -7.81
CA VAL A 60 -7.90 28.83 -7.40
C VAL A 60 -7.30 30.17 -7.00
N ILE A 61 -6.73 30.23 -5.81
CA ILE A 61 -5.94 31.36 -5.33
C ILE A 61 -4.47 30.97 -5.43
N CYS A 62 -3.78 31.49 -6.44
CA CYS A 62 -2.37 31.20 -6.67
C CYS A 62 -1.48 32.23 -5.98
N GLY A 63 -0.74 31.76 -4.97
CA GLY A 63 0.27 32.53 -4.24
C GLY A 63 1.69 32.37 -4.81
N SER A 64 2.68 32.62 -3.95
CA SER A 64 4.12 32.43 -4.25
C SER A 64 4.63 33.18 -5.48
N LEU A 65 4.05 34.34 -5.78
CA LEU A 65 4.41 35.15 -6.94
C LEU A 65 5.76 35.85 -6.77
N GLU A 66 6.43 35.75 -5.64
CA GLU A 66 7.85 36.08 -5.44
C GLU A 66 8.81 35.08 -6.11
N ALA A 67 8.32 33.93 -6.57
CA ALA A 67 9.15 32.89 -7.15
C ALA A 67 9.91 33.39 -8.41
N VAL A 68 11.11 32.83 -8.57
CA VAL A 68 12.00 33.07 -9.71
C VAL A 68 12.54 31.74 -10.23
N PRO A 69 12.88 31.62 -11.53
CA PRO A 69 13.53 30.43 -12.08
C PRO A 69 14.79 30.04 -11.29
N ARG A 70 14.85 28.81 -10.79
CA ARG A 70 16.00 28.27 -10.05
C ARG A 70 16.55 27.04 -10.75
N LYS A 71 17.87 26.85 -10.63
CA LYS A 71 18.55 25.62 -11.06
C LYS A 71 18.17 24.50 -10.09
N GLN A 72 17.61 23.41 -10.61
CA GLN A 72 17.15 22.24 -9.84
C GLN A 72 17.95 20.96 -10.14
N HIS A 73 18.96 21.02 -11.02
CA HIS A 73 19.81 19.88 -11.35
C HIS A 73 21.12 19.87 -10.55
N THR A 74 21.61 18.67 -10.27
CA THR A 74 22.88 18.38 -9.61
C THR A 74 24.00 18.15 -10.62
N ALA A 75 25.24 18.09 -10.13
CA ALA A 75 26.40 17.72 -10.96
C ALA A 75 26.29 16.29 -11.51
N LEU A 76 25.56 15.41 -10.83
CA LEU A 76 25.31 14.05 -11.31
C LEU A 76 24.34 14.07 -12.50
N ASP A 77 23.29 14.89 -12.45
CA ASP A 77 22.33 15.03 -13.55
C ASP A 77 23.00 15.57 -14.81
N GLU A 78 23.91 16.54 -14.65
CA GLU A 78 24.76 17.06 -15.74
C GLU A 78 25.64 15.97 -16.35
N LEU A 79 26.21 15.08 -15.53
CA LEU A 79 27.05 13.99 -15.99
C LEU A 79 26.23 12.91 -16.69
N LEU A 80 25.02 12.61 -16.22
CA LEU A 80 24.13 11.64 -16.83
C LEU A 80 23.61 12.10 -18.20
N GLU A 81 23.20 13.37 -18.32
CA GLU A 81 22.76 13.93 -19.60
C GLU A 81 23.90 14.05 -20.62
N ASN A 82 25.08 14.52 -20.20
CA ASN A 82 26.21 14.74 -21.12
C ASN A 82 27.11 13.51 -21.32
N GLY A 83 26.97 12.48 -20.48
CA GLY A 83 27.87 11.31 -20.45
C GLY A 83 27.52 10.19 -21.44
N ASN A 84 26.60 10.40 -22.38
CA ASN A 84 26.10 9.39 -23.33
C ASN A 84 25.53 8.11 -22.66
N TYR A 85 25.09 8.20 -21.41
CA TYR A 85 24.44 7.08 -20.72
C TYR A 85 22.97 6.91 -21.12
N LEU A 86 22.37 7.94 -21.73
CA LEU A 86 20.98 7.94 -22.18
C LEU A 86 20.89 7.55 -23.65
N SER A 87 19.91 6.70 -23.98
CA SER A 87 19.66 6.24 -25.35
C SER A 87 19.02 7.29 -26.26
N LYS A 88 18.55 8.40 -25.69
CA LYS A 88 17.90 9.51 -26.41
C LYS A 88 18.72 10.79 -26.26
N PRO A 89 18.87 11.61 -27.32
CA PRO A 89 19.51 12.90 -27.21
C PRO A 89 18.69 13.84 -26.33
N SER A 90 19.36 14.78 -25.66
CA SER A 90 18.69 15.81 -24.86
C SER A 90 17.81 16.68 -25.77
N PHE A 91 16.57 16.90 -25.35
CA PHE A 91 15.57 17.64 -26.12
C PHE A 91 15.63 19.14 -25.86
N GLU A 92 15.93 19.57 -24.63
CA GLU A 92 15.91 20.98 -24.21
C GLU A 92 17.32 21.50 -23.91
N PRO A 93 17.63 22.76 -24.27
CA PRO A 93 18.90 23.37 -23.86
C PRO A 93 18.99 23.52 -22.34
N PHE A 94 20.04 22.92 -21.77
CA PHE A 94 20.25 22.82 -20.32
C PHE A 94 20.19 24.15 -19.56
N GLU A 95 20.76 25.21 -20.13
CA GLU A 95 20.75 26.57 -19.56
C GLU A 95 19.34 27.17 -19.45
N HIS A 96 18.42 26.71 -20.30
CA HIS A 96 17.06 27.23 -20.42
C HIS A 96 16.04 26.39 -19.67
N THR A 97 16.36 25.14 -19.32
CA THR A 97 15.48 24.21 -18.61
C THR A 97 14.85 24.83 -17.35
N LYS A 98 15.64 25.56 -16.54
CA LYS A 98 15.13 26.27 -15.35
C LYS A 98 13.98 27.25 -15.65
N PHE A 99 13.99 27.88 -16.81
CA PHE A 99 12.93 28.81 -17.22
C PHE A 99 11.71 28.06 -17.74
N PHE A 100 11.92 26.98 -18.50
CA PHE A 100 10.83 26.14 -18.99
C PHE A 100 10.09 25.47 -17.84
N ASP A 101 10.81 24.88 -16.90
CA ASP A 101 10.23 24.23 -15.71
C ASP A 101 9.50 25.24 -14.84
N PHE A 102 10.08 26.43 -14.63
CA PHE A 102 9.40 27.51 -13.94
C PHE A 102 8.08 27.90 -14.62
N ARG A 103 8.04 28.02 -15.96
CA ARG A 103 6.80 28.33 -16.68
C ARG A 103 5.80 27.17 -16.63
N ARG A 104 6.25 25.91 -16.75
CA ARG A 104 5.39 24.71 -16.64
C ARG A 104 4.75 24.59 -15.26
N LEU A 105 5.50 24.90 -14.22
CA LEU A 105 5.02 24.89 -12.85
C LEU A 105 3.81 25.82 -12.70
N PHE A 106 3.98 27.10 -13.04
CA PHE A 106 2.88 28.06 -12.91
C PHE A 106 1.78 27.90 -13.96
N TYR A 107 2.09 27.38 -15.15
CA TYR A 107 1.05 26.95 -16.10
C TYR A 107 0.18 25.85 -15.50
N THR A 108 0.78 24.89 -14.81
CA THR A 108 0.04 23.86 -14.07
C THR A 108 -0.87 24.50 -13.04
N ALA A 109 -0.34 25.38 -12.18
CA ALA A 109 -1.13 26.09 -11.16
C ALA A 109 -2.31 26.90 -11.73
N PHE A 110 -2.06 27.71 -12.76
CA PHE A 110 -3.08 28.62 -13.33
C PHE A 110 -4.19 27.85 -14.04
N SER A 111 -3.84 26.76 -14.71
CA SER A 111 -4.79 25.90 -15.43
C SER A 111 -5.66 25.04 -14.52
N ARG A 112 -5.48 25.06 -13.20
CA ARG A 112 -6.36 24.33 -12.27
C ARG A 112 -7.70 25.04 -12.04
N ALA A 113 -7.80 26.34 -12.35
CA ALA A 113 -9.01 27.13 -12.17
C ALA A 113 -10.02 26.86 -13.28
N GLN A 114 -11.25 26.43 -12.92
CA GLN A 114 -12.34 26.25 -13.88
C GLN A 114 -13.10 27.55 -14.15
N ASN A 115 -13.33 28.37 -13.11
CA ASN A 115 -14.14 29.59 -13.23
C ASN A 115 -13.38 30.86 -12.84
N LEU A 116 -12.57 30.81 -11.77
CA LEU A 116 -11.87 31.99 -11.26
C LEU A 116 -10.44 31.66 -10.83
N LEU A 117 -9.47 32.32 -11.46
CA LEU A 117 -8.09 32.38 -11.00
C LEU A 117 -7.86 33.71 -10.27
N VAL A 118 -7.40 33.64 -9.03
CA VAL A 118 -6.99 34.80 -8.22
C VAL A 118 -5.49 34.74 -8.04
N LEU A 119 -4.80 35.82 -8.39
CA LEU A 119 -3.37 35.98 -8.12
C LEU A 119 -3.18 36.72 -6.80
N ALA A 120 -2.49 36.11 -5.84
CA ALA A 120 -2.29 36.67 -4.50
C ALA A 120 -0.80 36.87 -4.21
N ALA A 121 -0.43 38.10 -3.85
CA ALA A 121 0.94 38.45 -3.47
C ALA A 121 0.93 39.51 -2.36
N GLN A 122 1.89 39.43 -1.45
CA GLN A 122 2.17 40.50 -0.49
C GLN A 122 3.15 41.49 -1.11
N GLU A 123 2.64 42.63 -1.60
CA GLU A 123 3.47 43.60 -2.32
C GLU A 123 4.63 44.16 -1.49
N HIS A 124 5.85 43.87 -1.93
CA HIS A 124 7.04 44.50 -1.36
C HIS A 124 8.18 44.58 -2.38
N LYS A 125 8.97 45.66 -2.28
CA LYS A 125 10.03 46.00 -3.26
C LYS A 125 11.46 45.70 -2.78
N ARG A 126 11.61 45.05 -1.61
CA ARG A 126 12.91 44.74 -1.00
C ARG A 126 13.43 43.36 -1.48
N TRP A 127 14.45 42.83 -0.80
CA TRP A 127 14.93 41.47 -1.03
C TRP A 127 13.76 40.49 -0.96
N GLY A 128 13.59 39.65 -1.99
CA GLY A 128 12.42 38.78 -2.13
C GLY A 128 11.19 39.41 -2.81
N ARG A 129 11.37 40.49 -3.62
CA ARG A 129 10.28 41.22 -4.31
C ARG A 129 9.10 40.32 -4.70
N SER A 130 7.91 40.64 -4.19
CA SER A 130 6.64 40.00 -4.54
C SER A 130 5.66 41.06 -5.06
N PRO A 131 5.00 40.87 -6.21
CA PRO A 131 5.31 39.82 -7.20
C PRO A 131 6.70 40.03 -7.82
N SER A 132 7.33 38.94 -8.26
CA SER A 132 8.62 38.97 -8.95
C SER A 132 8.46 39.59 -10.34
N LYS A 133 9.58 39.97 -10.97
CA LYS A 133 9.57 40.52 -12.35
C LYS A 133 8.88 39.58 -13.36
N TYR A 134 8.86 38.28 -13.09
CA TYR A 134 8.25 37.28 -13.98
C TYR A 134 6.73 37.26 -13.93
N PHE A 135 6.13 37.86 -12.90
CA PHE A 135 4.68 37.93 -12.66
C PHE A 135 4.11 39.35 -12.73
N GLU A 136 4.96 40.38 -12.77
CA GLU A 136 4.56 41.80 -12.75
C GLU A 136 3.46 42.14 -13.78
N GLU A 137 3.63 41.71 -15.03
CA GLU A 137 2.65 41.92 -16.09
C GLU A 137 1.32 41.18 -15.82
N TYR A 138 1.39 39.95 -15.34
CA TYR A 138 0.19 39.14 -15.06
C TYR A 138 -0.57 39.61 -13.83
N PHE A 139 0.15 40.08 -12.80
CA PHE A 139 -0.43 40.51 -11.54
C PHE A 139 -1.10 41.89 -11.66
N TYR A 140 -0.43 42.85 -12.31
CA TYR A 140 -0.98 44.20 -12.48
C TYR A 140 -1.80 44.37 -13.76
N GLY A 141 -1.73 43.42 -14.70
CA GLY A 141 -2.49 43.44 -15.95
C GLY A 141 -3.91 42.87 -15.84
N VAL A 142 -4.28 42.32 -14.68
CA VAL A 142 -5.63 41.79 -14.41
C VAL A 142 -6.40 42.71 -13.47
N PRO A 143 -7.76 42.72 -13.52
CA PRO A 143 -8.56 43.57 -12.65
C PRO A 143 -8.35 43.23 -11.17
N SER A 144 -8.25 44.26 -10.33
CA SER A 144 -8.27 44.10 -8.87
C SER A 144 -9.66 43.73 -8.38
N TRP A 145 -9.74 42.91 -7.32
CA TRP A 145 -11.00 42.54 -6.67
C TRP A 145 -11.74 43.75 -6.06
N GLN A 146 -11.03 44.88 -5.88
CA GLN A 146 -11.58 46.14 -5.36
C GLN A 146 -12.20 47.01 -6.46
N GLU A 147 -11.96 46.70 -7.73
CA GLU A 147 -12.50 47.49 -8.83
C GLU A 147 -13.99 47.21 -9.01
N SER A 148 -14.75 48.28 -9.26
CA SER A 148 -16.21 48.18 -9.52
C SER A 148 -16.58 47.31 -10.72
N ALA A 149 -15.64 47.06 -11.63
CA ALA A 149 -15.82 46.17 -12.78
C ALA A 149 -15.83 44.69 -12.38
N PHE A 150 -15.25 44.31 -11.23
CA PHE A 150 -15.26 42.94 -10.74
C PHE A 150 -16.56 42.64 -9.99
N ASN A 151 -17.36 41.72 -10.52
CA ASN A 151 -18.60 41.27 -9.88
C ASN A 151 -18.59 39.75 -9.72
N ILE A 152 -18.31 39.29 -8.49
CA ILE A 152 -18.28 37.86 -8.18
C ILE A 152 -19.64 37.17 -8.37
N GLY A 153 -20.75 37.90 -8.18
CA GLY A 153 -22.10 37.38 -8.36
C GLY A 153 -22.46 37.13 -9.83
N ALA A 154 -21.69 37.66 -10.78
CA ALA A 154 -21.86 37.38 -12.21
C ALA A 154 -21.20 36.05 -12.63
N ILE A 155 -20.32 35.49 -11.80
CA ILE A 155 -19.60 34.25 -12.09
C ILE A 155 -20.44 33.06 -11.62
N LYS A 156 -20.69 32.12 -12.52
CA LYS A 156 -21.29 30.82 -12.18
C LYS A 156 -20.16 29.84 -11.87
N PHE A 157 -20.13 29.35 -10.65
CA PHE A 157 -19.13 28.38 -10.20
C PHE A 157 -19.62 26.96 -10.44
N GLU A 158 -18.71 26.12 -10.95
CA GLU A 158 -18.90 24.68 -10.98
C GLU A 158 -18.96 24.12 -9.55
N GLN A 159 -19.63 22.99 -9.38
CA GLN A 159 -19.56 22.27 -8.11
C GLN A 159 -18.20 21.59 -8.00
N VAL A 160 -17.61 21.65 -6.80
CA VAL A 160 -16.42 20.85 -6.50
C VAL A 160 -16.80 19.39 -6.67
N LYS A 161 -16.15 18.70 -7.62
CA LYS A 161 -16.36 17.28 -7.82
C LYS A 161 -15.86 16.56 -6.58
N GLU A 162 -16.72 15.73 -5.98
CA GLU A 162 -16.26 14.78 -4.96
C GLU A 162 -15.31 13.80 -5.65
N ILE A 163 -14.04 13.84 -5.27
CA ILE A 163 -13.07 12.83 -5.67
C ILE A 163 -13.32 11.65 -4.74
N ASN A 164 -14.25 10.79 -5.10
CA ASN A 164 -14.44 9.51 -4.39
C ASN A 164 -13.33 8.56 -4.84
N LEU A 165 -12.15 8.69 -4.23
CA LEU A 165 -11.10 7.69 -4.33
C LEU A 165 -11.61 6.41 -3.68
N LYS A 166 -11.75 5.35 -4.48
CA LYS A 166 -12.15 4.05 -3.98
C LYS A 166 -10.97 3.42 -3.26
N ASN A 167 -11.13 3.19 -1.96
CA ASN A 167 -10.13 2.50 -1.17
C ASN A 167 -9.95 1.05 -1.63
N GLU A 168 -8.74 0.53 -1.45
CA GLU A 168 -8.40 -0.84 -1.79
C GLU A 168 -8.47 -1.73 -0.55
N TYR A 169 -9.29 -2.78 -0.62
CA TYR A 169 -9.44 -3.74 0.48
C TYR A 169 -9.08 -5.13 0.04
N SER A 170 -8.33 -5.84 0.89
CA SER A 170 -7.98 -7.24 0.69
C SER A 170 -8.35 -8.10 1.89
N PHE A 171 -8.53 -9.39 1.64
CA PHE A 171 -9.06 -10.30 2.65
C PHE A 171 -8.14 -10.42 3.88
N THR A 172 -6.85 -10.68 3.66
CA THR A 172 -5.91 -10.97 4.76
C THR A 172 -5.49 -9.71 5.51
N SER A 173 -5.25 -8.61 4.79
CA SER A 173 -4.71 -7.40 5.42
C SER A 173 -5.79 -6.48 5.99
N HIS A 174 -7.04 -6.58 5.50
CA HIS A 174 -8.14 -5.75 5.97
C HIS A 174 -9.24 -6.56 6.65
N ILE A 175 -9.92 -7.44 5.92
CA ILE A 175 -11.15 -8.07 6.39
C ILE A 175 -10.88 -9.00 7.58
N THR A 176 -9.97 -9.96 7.42
CA THR A 176 -9.55 -10.87 8.49
C THR A 176 -9.07 -10.10 9.72
N LEU A 177 -8.28 -9.04 9.53
CA LEU A 177 -7.77 -8.24 10.64
C LEU A 177 -8.90 -7.53 11.39
N TYR A 178 -9.85 -6.95 10.66
CA TYR A 178 -11.01 -6.27 11.23
C TYR A 178 -11.96 -7.24 11.95
N GLU A 179 -12.28 -8.39 11.33
CA GLU A 179 -13.13 -9.42 11.93
C GLU A 179 -12.53 -9.98 13.21
N ASN A 180 -11.22 -10.22 13.20
CA ASN A 180 -10.50 -10.70 14.35
C ASN A 180 -10.52 -9.67 15.49
N CYS A 181 -10.31 -8.38 15.18
CA CYS A 181 -10.37 -7.29 16.14
C CYS A 181 -10.43 -5.92 15.42
N ALA A 182 -11.61 -5.30 15.37
CA ALA A 182 -11.80 -4.00 14.71
C ALA A 182 -10.92 -2.88 15.32
N GLU A 183 -10.62 -2.97 16.62
CA GLU A 183 -9.69 -2.04 17.27
C GLU A 183 -8.24 -2.23 16.79
N GLN A 184 -7.83 -3.48 16.58
CA GLN A 184 -6.50 -3.81 16.08
C GLN A 184 -6.35 -3.31 14.63
N TYR A 185 -7.40 -3.49 13.81
CA TYR A 185 -7.47 -2.90 12.48
C TYR A 185 -7.29 -1.39 12.54
N ARG A 186 -8.02 -0.68 13.41
CA ARG A 186 -7.88 0.78 13.57
C ARG A 186 -6.43 1.18 13.88
N PHE A 187 -5.76 0.49 14.79
CA PHE A 187 -4.37 0.85 15.12
C PHE A 187 -3.39 0.64 13.97
N PHE A 188 -3.50 -0.47 13.24
CA PHE A 188 -2.49 -0.86 12.26
C PHE A 188 -2.80 -0.43 10.83
N LYS A 189 -4.06 -0.16 10.51
CA LYS A 189 -4.50 0.25 9.16
C LYS A 189 -4.94 1.70 9.10
N GLU A 190 -5.77 2.14 10.02
CA GLU A 190 -6.23 3.54 10.05
C GLU A 190 -5.14 4.48 10.60
N LEU A 191 -4.50 4.09 11.70
CA LEU A 191 -3.50 4.91 12.40
C LEU A 191 -2.06 4.52 12.05
N GLU A 192 -1.88 3.54 11.17
CA GLU A 192 -0.59 3.11 10.61
C GLU A 192 0.52 2.78 11.64
N PHE A 193 0.16 2.34 12.84
CA PHE A 193 1.16 1.88 13.81
C PHE A 193 1.86 0.61 13.28
N ALA A 194 3.19 0.55 13.43
CA ALA A 194 3.97 -0.63 13.07
C ALA A 194 3.81 -1.77 14.11
N PRO A 195 3.52 -3.02 13.69
CA PRO A 195 3.50 -4.17 14.59
C PRO A 195 4.90 -4.63 14.99
N ILE A 196 5.04 -5.29 16.16
CA ILE A 196 6.34 -5.69 16.73
C ILE A 196 6.81 -7.07 16.21
N ARG A 197 5.90 -7.91 15.69
CA ARG A 197 6.15 -9.33 15.38
C ARG A 197 6.69 -9.57 13.97
N VAL A 198 8.01 -9.53 13.80
CA VAL A 198 8.63 -9.60 12.46
C VAL A 198 9.18 -10.99 12.08
N SER A 199 9.65 -11.80 13.03
CA SER A 199 10.37 -13.05 12.70
C SER A 199 9.52 -14.18 12.08
N PRO A 200 8.30 -14.50 12.57
CA PRO A 200 7.45 -15.51 11.91
C PRO A 200 6.99 -15.08 10.51
N ILE A 201 6.76 -13.77 10.30
CA ILE A 201 6.42 -13.21 9.00
C ILE A 201 7.57 -13.42 8.03
N LEU A 202 8.80 -13.08 8.45
CA LEU A 202 10.01 -13.28 7.66
C LEU A 202 10.20 -14.75 7.24
N PHE A 203 9.94 -15.70 8.14
CA PHE A 203 10.00 -17.13 7.82
C PHE A 203 9.01 -17.49 6.70
N GLY A 204 7.74 -17.08 6.85
CA GLY A 204 6.70 -17.38 5.86
C GLY A 204 7.02 -16.77 4.49
N THR A 205 7.31 -15.47 4.46
CA THR A 205 7.67 -14.76 3.21
C THR A 205 8.88 -15.39 2.53
N LEU A 206 9.89 -15.83 3.29
CA LEU A 206 11.04 -16.50 2.70
C LEU A 206 10.67 -17.82 2.02
N VAL A 207 9.79 -18.62 2.63
CA VAL A 207 9.30 -19.87 2.03
C VAL A 207 8.49 -19.58 0.77
N HIS A 208 7.55 -18.64 0.83
CA HIS A 208 6.70 -18.26 -0.33
C HIS A 208 7.55 -17.76 -1.49
N ASN A 209 8.38 -16.74 -1.28
CA ASN A 209 9.21 -16.16 -2.34
C ASN A 209 10.14 -17.19 -2.98
N THR A 210 10.62 -18.19 -2.21
CA THR A 210 11.49 -19.23 -2.78
C THR A 210 10.70 -20.26 -3.58
N ILE A 211 9.48 -20.62 -3.15
CA ILE A 211 8.57 -21.47 -3.93
C ILE A 211 8.14 -20.75 -5.22
N GLU A 212 7.88 -19.45 -5.14
CA GLU A 212 7.57 -18.60 -6.28
C GLU A 212 8.69 -18.63 -7.34
N GLU A 213 9.97 -18.58 -6.94
CA GLU A 213 11.08 -18.69 -7.90
C GLU A 213 11.08 -20.03 -8.66
N ILE A 214 10.65 -21.12 -8.01
CA ILE A 214 10.43 -22.41 -8.68
C ILE A 214 9.32 -22.26 -9.73
N HIS A 215 8.17 -21.68 -9.36
CA HIS A 215 7.04 -21.52 -10.30
C HIS A 215 7.40 -20.60 -11.47
N LYS A 216 8.11 -19.50 -11.23
CA LYS A 216 8.59 -18.60 -12.29
C LYS A 216 9.54 -19.31 -13.25
N ALA A 217 10.43 -20.17 -12.75
CA ALA A 217 11.30 -20.96 -13.61
C ALA A 217 10.50 -21.93 -14.49
N VAL A 218 9.49 -22.61 -13.94
CA VAL A 218 8.56 -23.45 -14.71
C VAL A 218 7.84 -22.63 -15.78
N LEU A 219 7.24 -21.49 -15.42
CA LEU A 219 6.47 -20.63 -16.33
C LEU A 219 7.32 -20.03 -17.46
N ARG A 220 8.62 -19.82 -17.25
CA ARG A 220 9.57 -19.41 -18.30
C ARG A 220 9.97 -20.56 -19.24
N GLY A 221 9.66 -21.81 -18.88
CA GLY A 221 10.10 -23.01 -19.60
C GLY A 221 11.51 -23.48 -19.21
N ASP A 222 12.07 -22.97 -18.11
CA ASP A 222 13.43 -23.27 -17.62
C ASP A 222 13.44 -24.42 -16.60
N GLU A 223 12.51 -25.38 -16.70
CA GLU A 223 12.32 -26.47 -15.73
C GLU A 223 13.61 -27.27 -15.46
N GLN A 224 14.44 -27.44 -16.49
CA GLN A 224 15.72 -28.15 -16.40
C GLN A 224 16.76 -27.48 -15.49
N THR A 225 16.56 -26.19 -15.19
CA THR A 225 17.45 -25.42 -14.29
C THR A 225 17.08 -25.63 -12.82
N ILE A 226 15.88 -26.12 -12.55
CA ILE A 226 15.35 -26.31 -11.20
C ILE A 226 16.04 -27.52 -10.57
N SER A 227 16.80 -27.25 -9.53
CA SER A 227 17.61 -28.21 -8.79
C SER A 227 17.77 -27.78 -7.33
N VAL A 228 18.14 -28.71 -6.46
CA VAL A 228 18.40 -28.41 -5.03
C VAL A 228 19.40 -27.26 -4.86
N ASP A 229 20.44 -27.20 -5.70
CA ASP A 229 21.45 -26.14 -5.63
C ASP A 229 20.91 -24.78 -6.09
N SER A 230 20.12 -24.75 -7.18
CA SER A 230 19.44 -23.50 -7.61
C SER A 230 18.46 -22.98 -6.56
N ILE A 231 17.68 -23.87 -5.93
CA ILE A 231 16.71 -23.53 -4.88
C ILE A 231 17.45 -22.95 -3.66
N ARG A 232 18.57 -23.54 -3.27
CA ARG A 232 19.43 -23.00 -2.20
C ARG A 232 19.95 -21.60 -2.55
N ALA A 233 20.40 -21.39 -3.78
CA ALA A 233 20.87 -20.09 -4.22
C ALA A 233 19.77 -19.02 -4.20
N TRP A 234 18.55 -19.35 -4.67
CA TRP A 234 17.39 -18.46 -4.59
C TRP A 234 16.99 -18.17 -3.14
N PHE A 235 16.98 -19.19 -2.29
CA PHE A 235 16.70 -19.06 -0.86
C PHE A 235 17.69 -18.10 -0.18
N ASP A 236 18.99 -18.28 -0.40
CA ASP A 236 20.03 -17.44 0.19
C ASP A 236 19.94 -15.99 -0.29
N LEU A 237 19.66 -15.79 -1.59
CA LEU A 237 19.45 -14.46 -2.16
C LEU A 237 18.21 -13.78 -1.56
N ASN A 238 17.07 -14.47 -1.53
CA ASN A 238 15.83 -13.98 -0.95
C ASN A 238 16.02 -13.63 0.53
N TYR A 239 16.69 -14.49 1.30
CA TYR A 239 16.98 -14.23 2.72
C TYR A 239 17.89 -13.01 2.90
N ALA A 240 18.92 -12.86 2.08
CA ALA A 240 19.83 -11.71 2.14
C ALA A 240 19.11 -10.39 1.84
N ILE A 241 18.14 -10.38 0.92
CA ILE A 241 17.32 -9.20 0.61
C ILE A 241 16.34 -8.91 1.74
N LEU A 242 15.54 -9.90 2.15
CA LEU A 242 14.49 -9.74 3.16
C LEU A 242 15.07 -9.34 4.53
N SER A 243 16.15 -9.99 4.98
CA SER A 243 16.75 -9.67 6.28
C SER A 243 17.34 -8.26 6.34
N LYS A 244 17.87 -7.73 5.23
CA LYS A 244 18.34 -6.35 5.13
C LYS A 244 17.20 -5.35 5.12
N ARG A 245 16.11 -5.64 4.39
CA ARG A 245 14.94 -4.78 4.28
C ARG A 245 14.21 -4.67 5.62
N GLU A 246 13.90 -5.81 6.23
CA GLU A 246 13.12 -5.89 7.48
C GLU A 246 13.99 -5.66 8.73
N ARG A 247 15.33 -5.65 8.60
CA ARG A 247 16.31 -5.57 9.70
C ARG A 247 16.10 -6.65 10.78
N VAL A 248 15.64 -7.83 10.36
CA VAL A 248 15.39 -8.98 11.23
C VAL A 248 16.08 -10.21 10.66
N TYR A 249 16.63 -11.02 11.55
CA TYR A 249 17.41 -12.20 11.20
C TYR A 249 16.80 -13.44 11.83
N LEU A 250 16.73 -14.51 11.05
CA LEU A 250 16.30 -15.82 11.52
C LEU A 250 17.49 -16.57 12.13
N ALA A 251 17.24 -17.33 13.18
CA ALA A 251 18.22 -18.29 13.68
C ALA A 251 18.56 -19.32 12.60
N GLN A 252 19.78 -19.86 12.61
CA GLN A 252 20.24 -20.82 11.60
C GLN A 252 19.32 -22.05 11.51
N SER A 253 18.83 -22.56 12.65
CA SER A 253 17.87 -23.67 12.69
C SER A 253 16.54 -23.32 11.99
N SER A 254 16.06 -22.08 12.14
CA SER A 254 14.86 -21.61 11.44
C SER A 254 15.09 -21.45 9.94
N GLN A 255 16.27 -20.98 9.51
CA GLN A 255 16.62 -20.93 8.08
C GLN A 255 16.67 -22.33 7.47
N MET A 256 17.30 -23.29 8.16
CA MET A 256 17.33 -24.68 7.72
C MET A 256 15.93 -25.28 7.63
N ALA A 257 15.06 -25.02 8.61
CA ALA A 257 13.67 -25.47 8.57
C ALA A 257 12.90 -24.86 7.39
N ALA A 258 13.02 -23.56 7.14
CA ALA A 258 12.39 -22.90 5.99
C ALA A 258 12.86 -23.49 4.66
N LEU A 259 14.17 -23.72 4.50
CA LEU A 259 14.70 -24.37 3.30
C LEU A 259 14.14 -25.79 3.12
N GLN A 260 14.01 -26.56 4.21
CA GLN A 260 13.41 -27.90 4.15
C GLN A 260 11.95 -27.87 3.71
N HIS A 261 11.16 -26.86 4.09
CA HIS A 261 9.80 -26.69 3.60
C HIS A 261 9.76 -26.57 2.07
N VAL A 262 10.66 -25.74 1.51
CA VAL A 262 10.76 -25.52 0.06
C VAL A 262 11.23 -26.79 -0.66
N LEU A 263 12.27 -27.46 -0.14
CA LEU A 263 12.80 -28.68 -0.75
C LEU A 263 11.77 -29.81 -0.76
N ARG A 264 10.99 -29.98 0.32
CA ARG A 264 9.90 -30.96 0.34
C ARG A 264 8.79 -30.64 -0.66
N TYR A 265 8.45 -29.36 -0.82
CA TYR A 265 7.50 -28.95 -1.86
C TYR A 265 8.02 -29.33 -3.25
N TYR A 266 9.28 -29.00 -3.54
CA TYR A 266 9.94 -29.36 -4.78
C TYR A 266 9.96 -30.87 -5.04
N GLU A 267 10.29 -31.68 -4.03
CA GLU A 267 10.31 -33.15 -4.14
C GLU A 267 8.92 -33.75 -4.39
N ARG A 268 7.87 -33.23 -3.72
CA ARG A 268 6.49 -33.73 -3.86
C ARG A 268 5.84 -33.35 -5.18
N GLU A 269 6.09 -32.13 -5.65
CA GLU A 269 5.42 -31.56 -6.83
C GLU A 269 6.27 -31.64 -8.10
N GLY A 270 7.51 -32.14 -8.00
CA GLY A 270 8.51 -32.27 -9.07
C GLY A 270 8.06 -32.91 -10.38
N SER A 271 6.96 -33.66 -10.36
CA SER A 271 6.39 -34.35 -11.53
C SER A 271 5.11 -33.71 -12.10
N ASN A 272 4.63 -32.61 -11.51
CA ASN A 272 3.32 -31.99 -11.83
C ASN A 272 3.45 -30.53 -12.29
N TRP A 273 4.62 -30.13 -12.79
CA TRP A 273 4.89 -28.75 -13.22
C TRP A 273 4.02 -28.31 -14.40
N ASP A 274 3.61 -29.24 -15.26
CA ASP A 274 2.74 -29.03 -16.41
C ASP A 274 1.37 -28.44 -16.06
N ARG A 275 0.94 -28.62 -14.80
CA ARG A 275 -0.34 -28.09 -14.29
C ARG A 275 -0.26 -26.62 -13.91
N ILE A 276 0.93 -26.07 -13.69
CA ILE A 276 1.10 -24.66 -13.30
C ILE A 276 0.68 -23.78 -14.47
N LYS A 277 -0.29 -22.89 -14.23
CA LYS A 277 -0.77 -21.93 -15.23
C LYS A 277 -0.26 -20.53 -14.96
N GLU A 278 -0.37 -20.11 -13.71
CA GLU A 278 0.02 -18.78 -13.27
C GLU A 278 0.42 -18.84 -11.78
N ALA A 279 1.33 -17.96 -11.35
CA ALA A 279 1.80 -17.87 -9.97
C ALA A 279 1.93 -16.39 -9.56
N GLU A 280 1.68 -16.09 -8.28
CA GLU A 280 1.69 -14.75 -7.67
C GLU A 280 0.87 -13.72 -8.45
N ILE A 281 -0.41 -14.03 -8.61
CA ILE A 281 -1.32 -13.24 -9.43
C ILE A 281 -1.99 -12.20 -8.54
N GLU A 282 -1.60 -10.95 -8.74
CA GLU A 282 -2.36 -9.83 -8.22
C GLU A 282 -3.62 -9.62 -9.06
N ILE A 283 -4.77 -9.76 -8.41
CA ILE A 283 -6.09 -9.58 -9.02
C ILE A 283 -6.81 -8.46 -8.28
N SER A 284 -7.45 -7.58 -9.05
CA SER A 284 -8.31 -6.54 -8.52
C SER A 284 -9.64 -6.49 -9.26
N LEU A 285 -10.70 -6.19 -8.53
CA LEU A 285 -12.05 -5.98 -9.06
C LEU A 285 -12.60 -4.66 -8.52
N VAL A 286 -12.97 -3.75 -9.41
CA VAL A 286 -13.58 -2.48 -9.05
C VAL A 286 -15.05 -2.72 -8.71
N LYS A 287 -15.42 -2.62 -7.44
CA LYS A 287 -16.82 -2.62 -6.99
C LYS A 287 -17.34 -1.19 -6.90
N ASP A 288 -18.63 -1.02 -6.58
CA ASP A 288 -19.27 0.30 -6.57
C ASP A 288 -18.61 1.27 -5.58
N GLN A 289 -18.30 0.82 -4.36
CA GLN A 289 -17.78 1.67 -3.28
C GLN A 289 -16.26 1.54 -3.07
N TYR A 290 -15.66 0.40 -3.46
CA TYR A 290 -14.26 0.10 -3.15
C TYR A 290 -13.62 -0.78 -4.24
N ILE A 291 -12.31 -0.98 -4.16
CA ILE A 291 -11.56 -1.92 -5.01
C ILE A 291 -11.23 -3.16 -4.19
N LEU A 292 -11.75 -4.31 -4.61
CA LEU A 292 -11.42 -5.60 -4.01
C LEU A 292 -10.08 -6.08 -4.57
N LYS A 293 -9.09 -6.34 -3.71
CA LYS A 293 -7.77 -6.89 -4.07
C LYS A 293 -7.55 -8.27 -3.46
N GLY A 294 -6.86 -9.13 -4.21
CA GLY A 294 -6.35 -10.42 -3.75
C GLY A 294 -5.02 -10.75 -4.42
N SER A 295 -4.18 -11.49 -3.71
CA SER A 295 -3.00 -12.14 -4.30
C SER A 295 -3.21 -13.64 -4.21
N VAL A 296 -3.17 -14.31 -5.36
CA VAL A 296 -3.29 -15.77 -5.45
C VAL A 296 -1.91 -16.35 -5.68
N ASP A 297 -1.42 -17.16 -4.75
CA ASP A 297 -0.06 -17.71 -4.82
C ASP A 297 0.13 -18.60 -6.06
N LEU A 298 -0.83 -19.50 -6.36
CA LEU A 298 -0.72 -20.43 -7.49
C LEU A 298 -2.10 -20.80 -8.06
N ILE A 299 -2.19 -20.73 -9.40
CA ILE A 299 -3.31 -21.28 -10.17
C ILE A 299 -2.83 -22.47 -10.98
N ARG A 300 -3.53 -23.60 -10.83
CA ARG A 300 -3.31 -24.81 -11.63
C ARG A 300 -4.45 -25.01 -12.62
N GLY A 301 -4.12 -25.52 -13.80
CA GLY A 301 -5.11 -25.91 -14.80
C GLY A 301 -5.43 -27.39 -14.70
N GLU A 302 -6.72 -27.73 -14.67
CA GLU A 302 -7.18 -29.12 -14.71
C GLU A 302 -8.44 -29.24 -15.58
N HIS A 303 -8.35 -30.03 -16.66
CA HIS A 303 -9.49 -30.40 -17.53
C HIS A 303 -10.38 -29.25 -18.02
N GLY A 304 -9.81 -28.06 -18.28
CA GLY A 304 -10.56 -26.88 -18.73
C GLY A 304 -11.14 -26.02 -17.61
N THR A 305 -10.89 -26.40 -16.35
CA THR A 305 -11.12 -25.60 -15.14
C THR A 305 -9.79 -25.20 -14.51
N VAL A 306 -9.84 -24.37 -13.48
CA VAL A 306 -8.68 -24.01 -12.67
C VAL A 306 -8.87 -24.36 -11.20
N GLU A 307 -7.76 -24.64 -10.53
CA GLU A 307 -7.69 -24.82 -9.09
C GLU A 307 -6.82 -23.74 -8.47
N ILE A 308 -7.24 -23.23 -7.31
CA ILE A 308 -6.51 -22.20 -6.57
C ILE A 308 -5.76 -22.84 -5.41
N ILE A 309 -4.49 -22.48 -5.24
CA ILE A 309 -3.66 -22.93 -4.13
C ILE A 309 -3.10 -21.71 -3.40
N ASP A 310 -3.32 -21.68 -2.09
CA ASP A 310 -2.69 -20.73 -1.17
C ASP A 310 -1.76 -21.51 -0.24
N PHE A 311 -0.50 -21.07 -0.15
CA PHE A 311 0.53 -21.74 0.65
C PHE A 311 0.47 -21.25 2.09
N LYS A 312 0.64 -22.16 3.03
CA LYS A 312 0.79 -21.86 4.46
C LYS A 312 2.10 -22.43 4.94
N SER A 313 2.99 -21.57 5.45
CA SER A 313 4.33 -21.96 5.89
C SER A 313 4.38 -22.71 7.23
N GLU A 314 3.23 -22.94 7.84
CA GLU A 314 3.06 -23.54 9.16
C GLU A 314 2.72 -25.03 9.09
N LYS A 315 2.65 -25.67 10.26
CA LYS A 315 2.14 -27.04 10.36
C LYS A 315 0.65 -27.06 10.05
N LYS A 316 0.21 -28.17 9.44
CA LYS A 316 -1.21 -28.40 9.17
C LYS A 316 -2.00 -28.38 10.49
N PRO A 317 -3.04 -27.55 10.61
CA PRO A 317 -3.87 -27.47 11.81
C PRO A 317 -4.70 -28.73 12.01
N ASP A 318 -5.17 -28.94 13.24
CA ASP A 318 -6.09 -30.02 13.58
C ASP A 318 -7.48 -29.67 13.03
N MET A 319 -8.06 -30.54 12.20
CA MET A 319 -9.31 -30.27 11.48
C MET A 319 -10.51 -30.03 12.40
N GLU A 320 -10.48 -30.54 13.63
CA GLU A 320 -11.56 -30.37 14.60
C GLU A 320 -11.27 -29.22 15.58
N LYS A 321 -10.05 -29.16 16.13
CA LYS A 321 -9.71 -28.17 17.17
C LYS A 321 -9.51 -26.76 16.61
N ASP A 322 -9.07 -26.66 15.36
CA ASP A 322 -8.75 -25.41 14.68
C ASP A 322 -9.77 -25.08 13.57
N GLN A 323 -11.00 -25.59 13.70
CA GLN A 323 -12.06 -25.42 12.68
C GLN A 323 -12.30 -23.95 12.32
N ASP A 324 -12.33 -23.04 13.31
CA ASP A 324 -12.51 -21.60 13.07
C ASP A 324 -11.43 -21.02 12.13
N ARG A 325 -10.19 -21.48 12.32
CA ARG A 325 -9.04 -21.05 11.51
C ARG A 325 -9.15 -21.55 10.07
N ILE A 326 -9.55 -22.82 9.92
CA ILE A 326 -9.72 -23.45 8.60
C ILE A 326 -10.87 -22.78 7.84
N ASN A 327 -11.99 -22.47 8.52
CA ASN A 327 -13.11 -21.73 7.93
C ASN A 327 -12.68 -20.33 7.48
N GLN A 328 -11.86 -19.63 8.27
CA GLN A 328 -11.32 -18.32 7.86
C GLN A 328 -10.46 -18.41 6.60
N TYR A 329 -9.60 -19.44 6.48
CA TYR A 329 -8.85 -19.68 5.26
C TYR A 329 -9.73 -20.12 4.08
N GLN A 330 -10.82 -20.84 4.34
CA GLN A 330 -11.80 -21.16 3.30
C GLN A 330 -12.46 -19.88 2.76
N HIS A 331 -12.90 -18.96 3.63
CA HIS A 331 -13.46 -17.69 3.18
C HIS A 331 -12.44 -16.86 2.37
N GLN A 332 -11.14 -16.89 2.75
CA GLN A 332 -10.08 -16.27 1.95
C GLN A 332 -10.06 -16.84 0.52
N LEU A 333 -10.06 -18.16 0.40
CA LEU A 333 -10.05 -18.86 -0.88
C LEU A 333 -11.32 -18.59 -1.70
N GLU A 334 -12.48 -18.48 -1.06
CA GLU A 334 -13.75 -18.14 -1.73
C GLU A 334 -13.70 -16.75 -2.37
N VAL A 335 -13.07 -15.76 -1.70
CA VAL A 335 -12.82 -14.43 -2.29
C VAL A 335 -11.87 -14.52 -3.48
N TYR A 336 -10.83 -15.36 -3.38
CA TYR A 336 -9.89 -15.57 -4.49
C TYR A 336 -10.57 -16.24 -5.68
N ALA A 337 -11.41 -17.25 -5.44
CA ALA A 337 -12.20 -17.89 -6.48
C ALA A 337 -13.07 -16.87 -7.21
N TYR A 338 -13.83 -16.06 -6.46
CA TYR A 338 -14.63 -14.98 -7.04
C TYR A 338 -13.80 -14.02 -7.91
N LEU A 339 -12.64 -13.55 -7.40
CA LEU A 339 -11.76 -12.66 -8.15
C LEU A 339 -11.21 -13.27 -9.44
N VAL A 340 -10.78 -14.53 -9.39
CA VAL A 340 -10.25 -15.25 -10.55
C VAL A 340 -11.33 -15.41 -11.62
N GLU A 341 -12.53 -15.85 -11.24
CA GLU A 341 -13.62 -16.07 -12.20
C GLU A 341 -14.06 -14.77 -12.86
N GLU A 342 -14.27 -13.69 -12.08
CA GLU A 342 -14.70 -12.39 -12.61
C GLU A 342 -13.66 -11.75 -13.54
N ARG A 343 -12.36 -11.92 -13.24
CA ARG A 343 -11.28 -11.27 -14.01
C ARG A 343 -10.85 -12.07 -15.24
N THR A 344 -10.87 -13.39 -15.15
CA THR A 344 -10.33 -14.28 -16.21
C THR A 344 -11.40 -14.99 -17.02
N GLY A 345 -12.62 -15.11 -16.49
CA GLY A 345 -13.69 -15.92 -17.06
C GLY A 345 -13.47 -17.44 -16.96
N LEU A 346 -12.37 -17.88 -16.34
CA LEU A 346 -12.09 -19.31 -16.09
C LEU A 346 -12.90 -19.79 -14.90
N ASN A 347 -13.46 -21.00 -14.99
CA ASN A 347 -14.20 -21.61 -13.88
C ASN A 347 -13.25 -22.23 -12.85
N VAL A 348 -13.42 -21.87 -11.58
CA VAL A 348 -12.67 -22.47 -10.48
C VAL A 348 -13.40 -23.73 -10.02
N SER A 349 -12.76 -24.89 -10.05
CA SER A 349 -13.39 -26.15 -9.63
C SER A 349 -13.14 -26.47 -8.17
N ARG A 350 -11.90 -26.22 -7.69
CA ARG A 350 -11.45 -26.52 -6.33
C ARG A 350 -10.50 -25.45 -5.81
N MET A 351 -10.43 -25.38 -4.49
CA MET A 351 -9.57 -24.47 -3.76
C MET A 351 -8.79 -25.25 -2.70
N HIS A 352 -7.52 -24.92 -2.52
CA HIS A 352 -6.63 -25.69 -1.67
C HIS A 352 -5.76 -24.79 -0.79
N LEU A 353 -5.52 -25.28 0.43
CA LEU A 353 -4.44 -24.82 1.28
C LEU A 353 -3.32 -25.85 1.22
N TYR A 354 -2.10 -25.40 0.93
CA TYR A 354 -0.91 -26.24 0.95
C TYR A 354 -0.04 -25.90 2.16
N TYR A 355 0.07 -26.82 3.12
CA TYR A 355 0.91 -26.65 4.31
C TYR A 355 2.34 -27.15 4.05
N THR A 356 3.29 -26.24 3.89
CA THR A 356 4.69 -26.60 3.61
C THR A 356 5.41 -27.20 4.83
N GLY A 357 4.86 -26.97 6.02
CA GLY A 357 5.34 -27.55 7.28
C GLY A 357 4.82 -28.96 7.59
N GLU A 358 4.06 -29.57 6.69
CA GLU A 358 3.59 -30.95 6.84
C GLU A 358 4.66 -31.95 6.38
N ASP A 359 5.16 -32.79 7.30
CA ASP A 359 6.33 -33.66 7.08
C ASP A 359 5.96 -35.02 6.44
N ASP A 360 4.97 -35.74 6.97
CA ASP A 360 4.70 -37.14 6.60
C ASP A 360 3.31 -37.38 6.00
N GLY A 361 2.38 -36.43 6.16
CA GLY A 361 1.00 -36.55 5.71
C GLY A 361 0.71 -35.89 4.36
N ASN A 362 -0.59 -35.86 4.01
CA ASN A 362 -1.08 -35.05 2.90
C ASN A 362 -1.02 -33.55 3.27
N PRO A 363 -0.20 -32.73 2.57
CA PRO A 363 -0.06 -31.30 2.87
C PRO A 363 -1.31 -30.49 2.50
N TYR A 364 -2.24 -31.06 1.74
CA TYR A 364 -3.42 -30.36 1.26
C TYR A 364 -4.59 -30.39 2.27
N VAL A 365 -5.29 -29.26 2.36
CA VAL A 365 -6.70 -29.17 2.75
C VAL A 365 -7.46 -28.64 1.55
N SER A 366 -8.48 -29.35 1.10
CA SER A 366 -9.17 -29.05 -0.16
C SER A 366 -10.65 -28.75 0.07
N PHE A 367 -11.15 -27.74 -0.62
CA PHE A 367 -12.54 -27.32 -0.61
C PHE A 367 -13.09 -27.41 -2.02
N SER A 368 -14.30 -27.94 -2.15
CA SER A 368 -15.04 -27.85 -3.42
C SER A 368 -15.66 -26.47 -3.52
N LYS A 369 -15.78 -25.93 -4.73
CA LYS A 369 -16.48 -24.67 -4.94
C LYS A 369 -17.94 -24.79 -4.52
N ASP A 370 -18.44 -23.79 -3.78
CA ASP A 370 -19.85 -23.57 -3.50
C ASP A 370 -20.20 -22.11 -3.80
N ASP A 371 -20.94 -21.87 -4.89
CA ASP A 371 -21.33 -20.53 -5.32
C ASP A 371 -22.13 -19.78 -4.24
N ARG A 372 -22.94 -20.49 -3.44
CA ARG A 372 -23.71 -19.84 -2.37
C ARG A 372 -22.82 -19.41 -1.22
N ALA A 373 -21.81 -20.21 -0.88
CA ALA A 373 -20.83 -19.84 0.14
C ALA A 373 -20.02 -18.62 -0.29
N ILE A 374 -19.55 -18.61 -1.55
CA ILE A 374 -18.83 -17.46 -2.14
C ILE A 374 -19.67 -16.18 -2.07
N ILE A 375 -20.94 -16.23 -2.50
CA ILE A 375 -21.83 -15.06 -2.45
C ILE A 375 -21.99 -14.54 -1.01
N ASN A 376 -22.17 -15.43 -0.04
CA ASN A 376 -22.27 -15.04 1.37
C ASN A 376 -20.98 -14.41 1.90
N THR A 377 -19.83 -14.96 1.52
CA THR A 377 -18.52 -14.43 1.91
C THR A 377 -18.26 -13.05 1.30
N ILE A 378 -18.64 -12.82 0.04
CA ILE A 378 -18.56 -11.49 -0.59
C ILE A 378 -19.53 -10.50 0.07
N ALA A 379 -20.75 -10.91 0.39
CA ALA A 379 -21.70 -10.04 1.11
C ALA A 379 -21.19 -9.64 2.50
N ARG A 380 -20.54 -10.57 3.20
CA ARG A 380 -19.89 -10.30 4.50
C ARG A 380 -18.70 -9.36 4.34
N PHE A 381 -17.91 -9.52 3.28
CA PHE A 381 -16.84 -8.58 2.92
C PHE A 381 -17.40 -7.17 2.73
N ASP A 382 -18.49 -7.03 1.97
CA ASP A 382 -19.16 -5.75 1.71
C ASP A 382 -19.66 -5.05 2.98
N ASP A 383 -20.24 -5.80 3.92
CA ASP A 383 -20.67 -5.27 5.22
C ASP A 383 -19.48 -4.74 6.04
N ILE A 384 -18.37 -5.48 6.07
CA ILE A 384 -17.17 -5.08 6.81
C ILE A 384 -16.54 -3.83 6.21
N VAL A 385 -16.43 -3.75 4.88
CA VAL A 385 -15.95 -2.53 4.20
C VAL A 385 -16.84 -1.34 4.53
N THR A 386 -18.16 -1.52 4.47
CA THR A 386 -19.12 -0.46 4.84
C THR A 386 -18.87 0.04 6.27
N ARG A 387 -18.57 -0.85 7.21
CA ARG A 387 -18.25 -0.46 8.59
C ARG A 387 -16.90 0.25 8.72
N ILE A 388 -15.88 -0.17 7.96
CA ILE A 388 -14.58 0.48 7.91
C ILE A 388 -14.73 1.92 7.39
N GLU A 389 -15.42 2.11 6.27
CA GLU A 389 -15.65 3.43 5.64
C GLU A 389 -16.48 4.37 6.54
N GLN A 390 -17.35 3.81 7.40
CA GLN A 390 -18.09 4.57 8.41
C GLN A 390 -17.30 4.79 9.72
N GLN A 391 -16.03 4.37 9.76
CA GLN A 391 -15.16 4.40 10.95
C GLN A 391 -15.80 3.72 12.18
N ASP A 392 -16.64 2.70 11.96
CA ASP A 392 -17.29 1.96 13.03
C ASP A 392 -16.41 0.81 13.52
N TYR A 393 -15.56 1.08 14.52
CA TYR A 393 -14.69 0.06 15.12
C TYR A 393 -15.28 -0.57 16.40
N ARG A 394 -16.58 -0.46 16.63
CA ARG A 394 -17.24 -1.11 17.78
C ARG A 394 -17.19 -2.62 17.61
N MET A 395 -17.00 -3.34 18.71
CA MET A 395 -16.98 -4.81 18.74
C MET A 395 -18.08 -5.32 19.65
N ASP A 396 -18.50 -6.57 19.50
CA ASP A 396 -19.47 -7.20 20.41
C ASP A 396 -18.81 -7.57 21.75
N ALA A 397 -17.56 -8.05 21.69
CA ALA A 397 -16.73 -8.33 22.85
C ALA A 397 -15.24 -8.30 22.48
N ARG A 398 -14.37 -8.22 23.49
CA ARG A 398 -12.92 -8.31 23.26
C ARG A 398 -12.51 -9.75 22.91
N PRO A 399 -11.67 -9.98 21.88
CA PRO A 399 -11.20 -11.30 21.52
C PRO A 399 -10.09 -11.76 22.49
N ALA A 400 -10.48 -12.47 23.56
CA ALA A 400 -9.58 -12.82 24.66
C ALA A 400 -8.31 -13.56 24.21
N LYS A 401 -8.44 -14.52 23.28
CA LYS A 401 -7.31 -15.29 22.71
C LYS A 401 -6.30 -14.38 21.99
N LEU A 402 -6.79 -13.47 21.14
CA LEU A 402 -5.95 -12.56 20.37
C LEU A 402 -5.32 -11.48 21.25
N CYS A 403 -6.06 -10.99 22.23
CA CYS A 403 -5.60 -9.95 23.16
C CYS A 403 -4.33 -10.35 23.91
N GLN A 404 -4.13 -11.62 24.26
CA GLN A 404 -2.94 -12.09 24.99
C GLN A 404 -1.62 -11.73 24.30
N ASN A 405 -1.66 -11.67 22.98
CA ASN A 405 -0.53 -11.55 22.08
C ASN A 405 -0.55 -10.24 21.27
N CYS A 406 -1.50 -9.35 21.54
CA CYS A 406 -1.66 -8.10 20.81
C CYS A 406 -0.72 -7.01 21.34
N ASP A 407 -0.01 -6.33 20.45
CA ASP A 407 0.90 -5.23 20.79
C ASP A 407 0.16 -4.05 21.46
N MET A 408 -1.13 -3.88 21.14
CA MET A 408 -2.00 -2.83 21.68
C MET A 408 -2.74 -3.23 22.97
N ARG A 409 -2.45 -4.41 23.55
CA ARG A 409 -3.16 -4.92 24.74
C ARG A 409 -3.18 -3.91 25.88
N ALA A 410 -2.04 -3.30 26.20
CA ALA A 410 -1.92 -2.36 27.32
C ALA A 410 -2.78 -1.11 27.15
N TYR A 411 -2.95 -0.62 25.91
CA TYR A 411 -3.89 0.46 25.61
C TYR A 411 -5.33 -0.03 25.78
N CYS A 412 -5.66 -1.16 25.15
CA CYS A 412 -7.00 -1.76 25.17
C CYS A 412 -7.51 -2.10 26.57
N ASP A 413 -6.61 -2.49 27.49
CA ASP A 413 -6.96 -2.79 28.89
C ASP A 413 -7.38 -1.54 29.69
N ASN A 414 -6.90 -0.35 29.29
CA ASN A 414 -7.24 0.93 29.91
C ASN A 414 -8.34 1.70 29.16
N LYS A 415 -8.82 1.17 28.04
CA LYS A 415 -9.86 1.80 27.22
C LYS A 415 -11.23 1.63 27.88
N ASN A 416 -12.00 2.71 27.91
CA ASN A 416 -13.44 2.64 28.23
C ASN A 416 -14.20 2.11 27.02
N TRP A 417 -14.53 0.82 27.04
CA TRP A 417 -15.17 0.14 25.93
C TRP A 417 -16.65 0.51 25.77
N GLN A 418 -17.04 0.83 24.54
CA GLN A 418 -18.43 0.87 24.11
C GLN A 418 -18.64 -0.27 23.12
N PHE A 419 -19.16 -1.39 23.62
CA PHE A 419 -19.46 -2.54 22.77
C PHE A 419 -20.77 -2.32 22.00
N ARG A 420 -20.87 -2.96 20.85
CA ARG A 420 -22.11 -3.04 20.09
C ARG A 420 -23.11 -3.86 20.90
N LYS A 421 -24.38 -3.45 20.88
CA LYS A 421 -25.47 -4.14 21.56
C LYS A 421 -26.11 -5.20 20.68
#